data_AF-A0AAW2G3N9-F1
#
_entry.id   AF-A0AAW2G3N9-F1
#
_cell.length_a   1.000
_cell.length_b   1.000
_cell.length_c   1.000
_cell.angle_alpha   90.00
_cell.angle_beta   90.00
_cell.angle_gamma   90.00
#
_symmetry.space_group_name_H-M   'P 1'
#
loop_
_entity.id
_entity.type
_entity.pdbx_description
1 polymer ?
#
loop_
_entity_poly.entity_id
_entity_poly.type
_entity_poly.pdbx_seq_one_letter_code
_entity_poly.pdbx_strand_id
1 'polypeptide(L)'
;MGVSRTWCIILVVIAACTCGARTECGETVQISFLTSVHDDPSCTKLSTKNVMLYEAAKLFAGIQNNKTDGFKIEITILDTCGSVTGALKAVMKALVWAGVNCLHPPHYLGIIGPDTITNVEAIHKVTSMLKVPHIIKKPSTSPYLHTLTEESNSLLVQGILKMIEILDWKSFTLIANSDAENDDDIQNVAKKLTISAITNNLCVIIHDDDNDDNNNDKKDYSSHIVYIGKPEEKFFNEAKNSAILIVSEGNLRDYLNRINSTNTILLLEDSRNVIDNLEWRVKNSQWWAPENHFERYDAKELKQVRWLENAIDIYVRALKALCKNKKCKNQINPSDWDHMVSNVLKTHNAESEAAPKFLDLFIKKKSGNLKRLGGIIARQNRTQVYWGESIPNEKEDITDEAEKSHRAPEGNDNVSYMFRELLKGENESRSGCATAVKEIKTLDEKVSETKEILVSGMDDNEEWWTTVRIFNIFLINFLIKEKAL
;
A
#
# COMPACT_ATOMS: atom_id res chain seq x y z
N MET A 1 62.11 -18.86 -31.67
CA MET A 1 60.92 -18.18 -31.11
C MET A 1 59.87 -19.23 -30.72
N GLY A 2 59.95 -19.83 -29.53
CA GLY A 2 59.02 -20.92 -29.13
C GLY A 2 58.76 -21.02 -27.64
N VAL A 3 59.56 -20.35 -26.80
CA VAL A 3 59.47 -20.47 -25.33
C VAL A 3 58.50 -19.41 -24.73
N SER A 4 58.32 -18.27 -25.40
CA SER A 4 57.45 -17.17 -24.93
C SER A 4 55.95 -17.46 -25.09
N ARG A 5 55.54 -18.22 -26.13
CA ARG A 5 54.12 -18.56 -26.35
C ARG A 5 53.60 -19.58 -25.34
N THR A 6 54.42 -20.54 -24.93
CA THR A 6 54.03 -21.59 -23.98
C THR A 6 53.84 -21.04 -22.57
N TRP A 7 54.66 -20.06 -22.16
CA TRP A 7 54.52 -19.37 -20.87
C TRP A 7 53.25 -18.50 -20.79
N CYS A 8 52.88 -17.83 -21.88
CA CYS A 8 51.63 -17.06 -21.92
C CYS A 8 50.38 -17.95 -21.83
N ILE A 9 50.40 -19.15 -22.42
CA ILE A 9 49.27 -20.10 -22.32
C ILE A 9 49.14 -20.63 -20.89
N ILE A 10 50.26 -20.93 -20.22
CA ILE A 10 50.24 -21.39 -18.83
C ILE A 10 49.71 -20.30 -17.88
N LEU A 11 50.11 -19.04 -18.06
CA LEU A 11 49.60 -17.92 -17.26
C LEU A 11 48.10 -17.65 -17.49
N VAL A 12 47.60 -17.80 -18.73
CA VAL A 12 46.17 -17.65 -19.03
C VAL A 12 45.34 -18.81 -18.47
N VAL A 13 45.87 -20.03 -18.47
CA VAL A 13 45.19 -21.20 -17.86
C VAL A 13 45.20 -21.09 -16.33
N ILE A 14 46.30 -20.63 -15.71
CA ILE A 14 46.34 -20.40 -14.26
C ILE A 14 45.40 -19.25 -13.86
N ALA A 15 45.36 -18.15 -14.62
CA ALA A 15 44.43 -17.04 -14.35
C ALA A 15 42.95 -17.44 -14.56
N ALA A 16 42.65 -18.28 -15.56
CA ALA A 16 41.32 -18.82 -15.78
C ALA A 16 40.90 -19.84 -14.70
N CYS A 17 41.84 -20.60 -14.13
CA CYS A 17 41.60 -21.51 -13.02
C CYS A 17 41.56 -20.81 -11.64
N THR A 18 42.10 -19.59 -11.49
CA THR A 18 41.96 -18.79 -10.25
C THR A 18 40.69 -17.93 -10.20
N CYS A 19 39.91 -17.85 -11.27
CA CYS A 19 38.57 -17.25 -11.22
C CYS A 19 37.50 -18.17 -10.59
N GLY A 20 37.87 -19.38 -10.20
CA GLY A 20 36.99 -20.35 -9.54
C GLY A 20 37.43 -20.65 -8.12
N ALA A 21 37.22 -19.72 -7.18
CA ALA A 21 37.07 -19.99 -5.75
C ALA A 21 36.95 -18.69 -4.92
N ARG A 22 35.75 -18.11 -4.81
CA ARG A 22 35.37 -17.57 -3.50
C ARG A 22 34.96 -18.77 -2.66
N THR A 23 35.91 -19.45 -2.03
CA THR A 23 35.63 -20.58 -1.12
C THR A 23 35.15 -20.11 0.24
N GLU A 24 35.37 -18.84 0.56
CA GLU A 24 34.95 -18.24 1.83
C GLU A 24 33.72 -17.37 1.59
N CYS A 25 32.64 -17.71 2.30
CA CYS A 25 31.45 -16.89 2.34
C CYS A 25 31.77 -15.55 3.02
N GLY A 26 31.19 -14.45 2.51
CA GLY A 26 31.41 -13.12 3.06
C GLY A 26 30.99 -13.00 4.53
N GLU A 27 31.63 -12.10 5.27
CA GLU A 27 31.26 -11.80 6.66
C GLU A 27 29.92 -11.02 6.77
N THR A 28 29.44 -10.48 5.65
CA THR A 28 28.16 -9.78 5.56
C THR A 28 27.02 -10.75 5.32
N VAL A 29 25.86 -10.40 5.87
CA VAL A 29 24.63 -11.15 5.76
C VAL A 29 23.78 -10.51 4.67
N GLN A 30 23.49 -11.24 3.61
CA GLN A 30 22.90 -10.70 2.39
C GLN A 30 21.40 -11.05 2.27
N ILE A 31 20.61 -10.04 1.87
CA ILE A 31 19.24 -10.18 1.39
C ILE A 31 19.20 -9.69 -0.06
N SER A 32 18.53 -10.41 -0.95
CA SER A 32 18.29 -9.91 -2.31
C SER A 32 16.90 -9.33 -2.44
N PHE A 33 16.81 -8.09 -2.95
CA PHE A 33 15.55 -7.42 -3.22
C PHE A 33 15.38 -7.26 -4.73
N LEU A 34 14.31 -7.84 -5.27
CA LEU A 34 13.97 -7.79 -6.69
C LEU A 34 12.85 -6.77 -6.90
N THR A 35 13.10 -5.74 -7.68
CA THR A 35 12.12 -4.68 -7.96
C THR A 35 12.31 -4.12 -9.38
N SER A 36 11.25 -3.56 -9.96
CA SER A 36 11.27 -2.99 -11.31
C SER A 36 11.71 -1.54 -11.27
N VAL A 37 13.00 -1.26 -11.02
CA VAL A 37 13.48 0.15 -11.01
C VAL A 37 13.15 0.82 -12.34
N HIS A 38 13.21 0.05 -13.42
CA HIS A 38 12.61 0.40 -14.70
C HIS A 38 11.33 -0.43 -14.96
N ASP A 39 10.29 0.22 -15.50
CA ASP A 39 8.98 -0.36 -15.79
C ASP A 39 8.81 -0.66 -17.30
N ASP A 40 9.86 -1.14 -17.95
CA ASP A 40 9.84 -1.57 -19.34
C ASP A 40 10.84 -2.70 -19.61
N PRO A 41 10.55 -3.65 -20.53
CA PRO A 41 11.46 -4.75 -20.84
C PRO A 41 12.85 -4.34 -21.34
N SER A 42 13.01 -3.12 -21.85
CA SER A 42 14.30 -2.58 -22.28
C SER A 42 15.11 -1.91 -21.16
N CYS A 43 14.56 -1.82 -19.94
CA CYS A 43 15.19 -1.21 -18.77
C CYS A 43 15.57 0.27 -18.99
N THR A 44 14.65 1.08 -19.51
CA THR A 44 14.90 2.48 -19.89
C THR A 44 13.96 3.48 -19.22
N LYS A 45 12.70 3.10 -18.96
CA LYS A 45 11.67 3.91 -18.35
C LYS A 45 11.71 3.70 -16.84
N LEU A 46 12.23 4.68 -16.10
CA LEU A 46 12.26 4.61 -14.64
C LEU A 46 10.87 4.70 -14.00
N SER A 47 10.74 4.07 -12.84
CA SER A 47 9.56 4.10 -11.99
C SER A 47 9.82 4.89 -10.72
N THR A 48 9.09 5.98 -10.48
CA THR A 48 9.23 6.81 -9.25
C THR A 48 9.07 5.98 -7.99
N LYS A 49 8.02 5.14 -7.98
CA LYS A 49 7.70 4.16 -6.95
C LYS A 49 8.87 3.22 -6.66
N ASN A 50 9.41 2.56 -7.68
CA ASN A 50 10.45 1.55 -7.47
C ASN A 50 11.82 2.18 -7.18
N VAL A 51 12.07 3.42 -7.62
CA VAL A 51 13.22 4.22 -7.15
C VAL A 51 13.10 4.53 -5.66
N MET A 52 11.90 4.84 -5.16
CA MET A 52 11.67 5.00 -3.72
C MET A 52 11.99 3.71 -2.95
N LEU A 53 11.51 2.55 -3.42
CA LEU A 53 11.82 1.26 -2.81
C LEU A 53 13.32 0.94 -2.83
N TYR A 54 14.01 1.29 -3.93
CA TYR A 54 15.45 1.13 -4.06
C TYR A 54 16.24 1.91 -3.00
N GLU A 55 15.90 3.19 -2.77
CA GLU A 55 16.57 3.98 -1.72
C GLU A 55 16.11 3.59 -0.31
N ALA A 56 14.85 3.18 -0.14
CA ALA A 56 14.33 2.69 1.12
C ALA A 56 15.05 1.41 1.58
N ALA A 57 15.31 0.46 0.68
CA ALA A 57 16.09 -0.74 0.97
C ALA A 57 17.46 -0.39 1.58
N LYS A 58 18.18 0.58 0.98
CA LYS A 58 19.48 1.04 1.50
C LYS A 58 19.35 1.72 2.86
N LEU A 59 18.33 2.56 3.04
CA LEU A 59 18.05 3.21 4.31
C LEU A 59 17.81 2.18 5.42
N PHE A 60 16.95 1.19 5.18
CA PHE A 60 16.62 0.15 6.16
C PHE A 60 17.79 -0.76 6.49
N ALA A 61 18.65 -1.09 5.52
CA ALA A 61 19.90 -1.80 5.80
C ALA A 61 20.77 -0.99 6.79
N GLY A 62 20.91 0.33 6.57
CA GLY A 62 21.62 1.23 7.47
C GLY A 62 21.00 1.28 8.88
N ILE A 63 19.66 1.39 8.96
CA ILE A 63 18.93 1.40 10.24
C ILE A 63 19.15 0.08 11.01
N GLN A 64 19.07 -1.07 10.34
CA GLN A 64 19.27 -2.38 10.98
C GLN A 64 20.73 -2.57 11.45
N ASN A 65 21.70 -2.07 10.69
CA ASN A 65 23.11 -2.10 11.08
C ASN A 65 23.42 -1.18 12.26
N ASN A 66 22.72 -0.04 12.40
CA ASN A 66 22.87 0.83 13.56
C ASN A 66 22.21 0.27 14.82
N LYS A 67 21.20 -0.61 14.67
CA LYS A 67 20.50 -1.26 15.79
C LYS A 67 21.22 -2.50 16.31
N THR A 68 22.18 -3.06 15.58
CA THR A 68 22.76 -4.36 15.93
C THR A 68 24.28 -4.40 15.78
N ASP A 69 24.98 -4.81 16.84
CA ASP A 69 26.44 -5.01 16.81
C ASP A 69 26.85 -6.40 16.29
N GLY A 70 25.87 -7.20 15.85
CA GLY A 70 26.04 -8.62 15.55
C GLY A 70 26.36 -8.93 14.09
N PHE A 71 25.38 -8.72 13.22
CA PHE A 71 25.43 -9.06 11.80
C PHE A 71 25.37 -7.79 10.96
N LYS A 72 26.31 -7.62 10.04
CA LYS A 72 26.24 -6.55 9.04
C LYS A 72 25.32 -7.00 7.91
N ILE A 73 24.11 -6.45 7.88
CA ILE A 73 23.10 -6.70 6.86
C ILE A 73 23.43 -5.89 5.61
N GLU A 74 23.43 -6.56 4.47
CA GLU A 74 23.58 -5.96 3.15
C GLU A 74 22.36 -6.33 2.29
N ILE A 75 21.76 -5.32 1.66
CA ILE A 75 20.63 -5.53 0.75
C ILE A 75 21.09 -5.27 -0.67
N THR A 76 21.05 -6.33 -1.47
CA THR A 76 21.36 -6.27 -2.89
C THR A 76 20.08 -6.03 -3.67
N ILE A 77 19.91 -4.82 -4.19
CA ILE A 77 18.77 -4.49 -5.06
C ILE A 77 19.09 -4.88 -6.51
N LEU A 78 18.19 -5.61 -7.14
CA LEU A 78 18.33 -6.11 -8.51
C LEU A 78 17.10 -5.73 -9.34
N ASP A 79 17.37 -5.08 -10.47
CA ASP A 79 16.33 -4.60 -11.36
C ASP A 79 15.77 -5.72 -12.23
N THR A 80 14.44 -5.88 -12.19
CA THR A 80 13.69 -6.85 -13.00
C THR A 80 13.18 -6.25 -14.30
N CYS A 81 13.27 -4.93 -14.48
CA CYS A 81 12.80 -4.22 -15.66
C CYS A 81 11.34 -4.54 -16.04
N GLY A 82 10.47 -4.76 -15.05
CA GLY A 82 9.05 -5.05 -15.25
C GLY A 82 8.74 -6.34 -16.02
N SER A 83 9.71 -7.23 -16.28
CA SER A 83 9.54 -8.35 -17.21
C SER A 83 9.94 -9.70 -16.62
N VAL A 84 9.35 -10.78 -17.14
CA VAL A 84 9.67 -12.16 -16.74
C VAL A 84 11.16 -12.48 -16.99
N THR A 85 11.67 -12.10 -18.16
CA THR A 85 13.08 -12.30 -18.53
C THR A 85 14.02 -11.52 -17.60
N GLY A 86 13.66 -10.28 -17.27
CA GLY A 86 14.43 -9.46 -16.35
C GLY A 86 14.39 -10.02 -14.92
N ALA A 87 13.24 -10.52 -14.45
CA ALA A 87 13.12 -11.18 -13.15
C ALA A 87 14.00 -12.45 -13.05
N LEU A 88 13.98 -13.31 -14.07
CA LEU A 88 14.87 -14.49 -14.12
C LEU A 88 16.35 -14.09 -14.11
N LYS A 89 16.73 -13.08 -14.89
CA LYS A 89 18.10 -12.54 -14.91
C LYS A 89 18.51 -11.97 -13.55
N ALA A 90 17.61 -11.26 -12.88
CA ALA A 90 17.82 -10.71 -11.56
C ALA A 90 18.05 -11.81 -10.51
N VAL A 91 17.23 -12.86 -10.50
CA VAL A 91 17.42 -14.01 -9.59
C VAL A 91 18.72 -14.74 -9.84
N MET A 92 19.06 -15.02 -11.10
CA MET A 92 20.33 -15.67 -11.41
C MET A 92 21.51 -14.83 -10.93
N LYS A 93 21.46 -13.50 -11.10
CA LYS A 93 22.47 -12.59 -10.54
C LYS A 93 22.52 -12.63 -9.02
N ALA A 94 21.36 -12.63 -8.35
CA ALA A 94 21.27 -12.72 -6.88
C ALA A 94 22.03 -13.93 -6.35
N LEU A 95 21.74 -15.10 -6.93
CA LEU A 95 22.30 -16.38 -6.51
C LEU A 95 23.80 -16.48 -6.80
N VAL A 96 24.25 -15.94 -7.94
CA VAL A 96 25.66 -15.89 -8.29
C VAL A 96 26.43 -14.92 -7.39
N TRP A 97 25.86 -13.77 -7.06
CA TRP A 97 26.49 -12.78 -6.18
C TRP A 97 26.60 -13.27 -4.74
N ALA A 98 25.56 -13.95 -4.23
CA ALA A 98 25.60 -14.59 -2.93
C ALA A 98 26.64 -15.72 -2.88
N GLY A 99 26.95 -16.33 -4.02
CA GLY A 99 27.80 -17.51 -4.10
C GLY A 99 26.97 -18.76 -3.81
N VAL A 100 26.96 -19.72 -4.75
CA VAL A 100 26.09 -20.91 -4.68
C VAL A 100 26.31 -21.73 -3.39
N ASN A 101 27.53 -21.72 -2.86
CA ASN A 101 27.88 -22.41 -1.61
C ASN A 101 27.45 -21.67 -0.34
N CYS A 102 27.01 -20.41 -0.46
CA CYS A 102 26.70 -19.50 0.65
C CYS A 102 25.22 -19.10 0.69
N LEU A 103 24.35 -19.80 -0.05
CA LEU A 103 22.92 -19.51 -0.20
C LEU A 103 22.07 -19.75 1.05
N HIS A 104 22.68 -19.95 2.21
CA HIS A 104 21.97 -20.17 3.46
C HIS A 104 22.59 -19.36 4.60
N PRO A 105 21.83 -19.10 5.68
CA PRO A 105 22.34 -18.34 6.81
C PRO A 105 23.58 -19.00 7.42
N PRO A 106 24.50 -18.22 8.00
CA PRO A 106 24.37 -16.79 8.29
C PRO A 106 24.61 -15.87 7.08
N HIS A 107 25.07 -16.37 5.94
CA HIS A 107 25.57 -15.53 4.85
C HIS A 107 24.47 -14.99 3.93
N TYR A 108 23.44 -15.79 3.65
CA TYR A 108 22.35 -15.40 2.78
C TYR A 108 21.00 -15.71 3.43
N LEU A 109 20.13 -14.72 3.55
CA LEU A 109 18.85 -14.85 4.25
C LEU A 109 17.69 -15.19 3.32
N GLY A 110 17.71 -14.69 2.09
CA GLY A 110 16.65 -14.98 1.14
C GLY A 110 16.38 -13.84 0.17
N ILE A 111 15.22 -13.94 -0.48
CA ILE A 111 14.77 -13.03 -1.54
C ILE A 111 13.50 -12.29 -1.10
N ILE A 112 13.34 -11.04 -1.52
CA ILE A 112 12.12 -10.23 -1.39
C ILE A 112 11.69 -9.79 -2.80
N GLY A 113 10.39 -9.92 -3.11
CA GLY A 113 9.83 -9.51 -4.41
C GLY A 113 10.19 -10.46 -5.57
N PRO A 114 9.76 -10.21 -6.81
CA PRO A 114 9.19 -8.98 -7.32
C PRO A 114 7.69 -8.85 -7.04
N ASP A 115 7.13 -7.70 -7.43
CA ASP A 115 5.75 -7.32 -7.10
C ASP A 115 4.67 -8.07 -7.89
N THR A 116 4.98 -8.55 -9.10
CA THR A 116 3.98 -9.21 -9.96
C THR A 116 3.98 -10.72 -9.79
N ILE A 117 2.78 -11.32 -9.75
CA ILE A 117 2.59 -12.76 -9.61
C ILE A 117 3.29 -13.50 -10.75
N THR A 118 3.14 -13.03 -11.99
CA THR A 118 3.77 -13.64 -13.17
C THR A 118 5.29 -13.73 -13.04
N ASN A 119 5.93 -12.68 -12.50
CA ASN A 119 7.38 -12.69 -12.30
C ASN A 119 7.79 -13.57 -11.13
N VAL A 120 7.01 -13.58 -10.04
CA VAL A 120 7.21 -14.51 -8.90
C VAL A 120 7.11 -15.97 -9.37
N GLU A 121 6.08 -16.31 -10.15
CA GLU A 121 5.88 -17.65 -10.71
C GLU A 121 7.01 -18.06 -11.65
N ALA A 122 7.58 -17.13 -12.41
CA ALA A 122 8.73 -17.45 -13.25
C ALA A 122 9.97 -17.87 -12.44
N ILE A 123 10.19 -17.23 -11.29
CA ILE A 123 11.41 -17.44 -10.50
C ILE A 123 11.27 -18.47 -9.38
N HIS A 124 10.05 -18.78 -8.92
CA HIS A 124 9.86 -19.62 -7.73
C HIS A 124 10.46 -21.02 -7.87
N LYS A 125 10.49 -21.58 -9.08
CA LYS A 125 11.10 -22.91 -9.33
C LYS A 125 12.58 -22.89 -8.99
N VAL A 126 13.29 -21.82 -9.35
CA VAL A 126 14.71 -21.65 -9.09
C VAL A 126 14.96 -21.51 -7.59
N THR A 127 14.21 -20.65 -6.92
CA THR A 127 14.37 -20.40 -5.48
C THR A 127 14.01 -21.63 -4.64
N SER A 128 12.94 -22.35 -5.02
CA SER A 128 12.51 -23.58 -4.34
C SER A 128 13.48 -24.73 -4.54
N MET A 129 14.06 -24.91 -5.73
CA MET A 129 15.10 -25.92 -5.99
C MET A 129 16.33 -25.71 -5.11
N LEU A 130 16.67 -24.45 -4.83
CA LEU A 130 17.81 -24.07 -4.00
C LEU A 130 17.43 -23.93 -2.51
N LYS A 131 16.18 -24.20 -2.13
CA LYS A 131 15.66 -24.08 -0.75
C LYS A 131 15.94 -22.70 -0.15
N VAL A 132 15.81 -21.67 -0.97
CA VAL A 132 15.96 -20.27 -0.57
C VAL A 132 14.58 -19.73 -0.24
N PRO A 133 14.32 -19.30 1.01
CA PRO A 133 13.04 -18.69 1.33
C PRO A 133 12.90 -17.36 0.60
N HIS A 134 11.66 -17.06 0.24
CA HIS A 134 11.35 -15.94 -0.62
C HIS A 134 10.05 -15.29 -0.15
N ILE A 135 10.14 -14.04 0.29
CA ILE A 135 9.00 -13.25 0.78
C ILE A 135 8.32 -12.53 -0.39
N ILE A 136 7.02 -12.72 -0.51
CA ILE A 136 6.17 -12.18 -1.59
C ILE A 136 4.88 -11.57 -1.03
N LYS A 137 4.23 -10.71 -1.82
CA LYS A 137 2.97 -10.04 -1.44
C LYS A 137 1.74 -10.94 -1.55
N LYS A 138 1.75 -11.87 -2.52
CA LYS A 138 0.56 -12.64 -2.89
C LYS A 138 0.61 -14.06 -2.29
N PRO A 139 -0.55 -14.66 -1.97
CA PRO A 139 -0.62 -16.03 -1.46
C PRO A 139 0.05 -17.03 -2.41
N SER A 140 0.80 -17.98 -1.86
CA SER A 140 1.34 -19.11 -2.61
C SER A 140 1.19 -20.41 -1.83
N THR A 141 1.11 -21.52 -2.57
CA THR A 141 1.10 -22.88 -2.02
C THR A 141 2.51 -23.49 -1.95
N SER A 142 3.53 -22.82 -2.48
CA SER A 142 4.92 -23.30 -2.43
C SER A 142 5.50 -23.17 -1.02
N PRO A 143 6.20 -24.19 -0.50
CA PRO A 143 6.75 -24.15 0.86
C PRO A 143 7.82 -23.08 1.07
N TYR A 144 8.55 -22.68 0.03
CA TYR A 144 9.61 -21.66 0.12
C TYR A 144 9.15 -20.25 -0.29
N LEU A 145 7.88 -20.09 -0.66
CA LEU A 145 7.26 -18.79 -0.92
C LEU A 145 6.43 -18.39 0.29
N HIS A 146 6.87 -17.37 1.01
CA HIS A 146 6.22 -16.89 2.22
C HIS A 146 5.47 -15.58 1.96
N THR A 147 4.17 -15.55 2.24
CA THR A 147 3.33 -14.39 1.96
C THR A 147 3.29 -13.42 3.13
N LEU A 148 3.96 -12.28 2.99
CA LEU A 148 3.82 -11.16 3.92
C LEU A 148 2.60 -10.34 3.52
N THR A 149 1.59 -10.30 4.40
CA THR A 149 0.34 -9.59 4.12
C THR A 149 0.55 -8.09 4.05
N GLU A 150 -0.04 -7.43 3.06
CA GLU A 150 -0.08 -5.97 2.98
C GLU A 150 -1.04 -5.40 4.03
N GLU A 151 -0.82 -4.12 4.39
CA GLU A 151 -1.70 -3.41 5.31
C GLU A 151 -3.15 -3.39 4.77
N SER A 152 -4.11 -3.80 5.61
CA SER A 152 -5.50 -3.87 5.19
C SER A 152 -6.15 -2.49 5.06
N ASN A 153 -6.81 -2.26 3.92
CA ASN A 153 -7.65 -1.08 3.70
C ASN A 153 -8.95 -1.11 4.55
N SER A 154 -9.28 -2.20 5.24
CA SER A 154 -10.51 -2.32 6.05
C SER A 154 -10.57 -1.30 7.20
N LEU A 155 -9.46 -1.10 7.92
CA LEU A 155 -9.40 -0.16 9.03
C LEU A 155 -9.50 1.30 8.55
N LEU A 156 -8.99 1.60 7.36
CA LEU A 156 -9.18 2.89 6.72
C LEU A 156 -10.67 3.13 6.43
N VAL A 157 -11.35 2.16 5.81
CA VAL A 157 -12.79 2.23 5.53
C VAL A 157 -13.61 2.42 6.82
N GLN A 158 -13.28 1.72 7.90
CA GLN A 158 -13.93 1.92 9.20
C GLN A 158 -13.74 3.35 9.73
N GLY A 159 -12.54 3.94 9.55
CA GLY A 159 -12.27 5.33 9.90
C GLY A 159 -13.09 6.33 9.08
N ILE A 160 -13.22 6.11 7.77
CA ILE A 160 -14.04 6.94 6.87
C ILE A 160 -15.50 6.91 7.31
N LEU A 161 -16.06 5.70 7.49
CA LEU A 161 -17.46 5.53 7.91
C LEU A 161 -17.72 6.17 9.27
N LYS A 162 -16.77 6.09 10.19
CA LYS A 162 -16.92 6.73 11.50
C LYS A 162 -16.99 8.26 11.38
N MET A 163 -16.24 8.85 10.45
CA MET A 163 -16.37 10.29 10.18
C MET A 163 -17.70 10.66 9.56
N ILE A 164 -18.17 9.88 8.58
CA ILE A 164 -19.49 10.08 7.96
C ILE A 164 -20.60 10.00 9.02
N GLU A 165 -20.51 9.04 9.94
CA GLU A 165 -21.43 8.91 11.08
C GLU A 165 -21.39 10.14 12.01
N ILE A 166 -20.20 10.63 12.37
CA ILE A 166 -20.05 11.82 13.22
C ILE A 166 -20.61 13.08 12.54
N LEU A 167 -20.46 13.16 11.23
CA LEU A 167 -21.01 14.23 10.40
C LEU A 167 -22.49 14.02 10.07
N ASP A 168 -23.14 12.97 10.58
CA ASP A 168 -24.55 12.61 10.31
C ASP A 168 -24.95 12.60 8.82
N TRP A 169 -23.98 12.36 7.93
CA TRP A 169 -24.24 12.31 6.48
C TRP A 169 -25.06 11.07 6.14
N LYS A 170 -26.22 11.26 5.51
CA LYS A 170 -27.08 10.16 4.99
C LYS A 170 -26.77 9.78 3.55
N SER A 171 -26.22 10.72 2.79
CA SER A 171 -25.78 10.52 1.41
C SER A 171 -24.50 11.30 1.14
N PHE A 172 -23.67 10.76 0.24
CA PHE A 172 -22.48 11.43 -0.25
C PHE A 172 -22.11 11.00 -1.67
N THR A 173 -21.43 11.87 -2.39
CA THR A 173 -20.79 11.54 -3.66
C THR A 173 -19.41 10.95 -3.41
N LEU A 174 -19.09 9.79 -3.98
CA LEU A 174 -17.77 9.17 -3.90
C LEU A 174 -16.99 9.43 -5.19
N ILE A 175 -15.79 9.98 -5.05
CA ILE A 175 -14.85 10.21 -6.14
C ILE A 175 -13.55 9.50 -5.83
N ALA A 176 -13.05 8.71 -6.78
CA ALA A 176 -11.81 7.97 -6.68
C ALA A 176 -11.04 8.17 -7.99
N ASN A 177 -10.03 9.04 -7.99
CA ASN A 177 -9.27 9.32 -9.19
C ASN A 177 -8.17 8.26 -9.39
N SER A 178 -8.22 7.56 -10.54
CA SER A 178 -7.24 6.57 -10.97
C SER A 178 -6.55 7.01 -12.28
N ASP A 179 -5.95 8.19 -12.31
CA ASP A 179 -5.19 8.67 -13.48
C ASP A 179 -3.92 7.85 -13.81
N ALA A 180 -3.60 6.80 -13.04
CA ALA A 180 -2.54 5.86 -13.36
C ALA A 180 -3.14 4.47 -13.60
N GLU A 181 -2.78 3.83 -14.72
CA GLU A 181 -3.21 2.50 -15.20
C GLU A 181 -2.98 1.32 -14.22
N ASN A 182 -2.71 1.55 -12.92
CA ASN A 182 -2.40 0.51 -11.93
C ASN A 182 -2.63 0.92 -10.46
N ASP A 183 -3.50 1.88 -10.14
CA ASP A 183 -3.81 2.20 -8.73
C ASP A 183 -4.94 1.33 -8.16
N ASP A 184 -4.70 0.01 -8.15
CA ASP A 184 -5.59 -1.02 -7.56
C ASP A 184 -5.98 -0.67 -6.12
N ASP A 185 -5.13 0.05 -5.39
CA ASP A 185 -5.36 0.38 -3.98
C ASP A 185 -6.48 1.40 -3.81
N ILE A 186 -6.48 2.51 -4.57
CA ILE A 186 -7.55 3.52 -4.52
C ILE A 186 -8.90 2.90 -4.90
N GLN A 187 -8.93 2.12 -5.98
CA GLN A 187 -10.15 1.43 -6.41
C GLN A 187 -10.61 0.40 -5.38
N ASN A 188 -9.70 -0.33 -4.73
CA ASN A 188 -10.04 -1.26 -3.66
C ASN A 188 -10.61 -0.57 -2.42
N VAL A 189 -10.08 0.61 -2.03
CA VAL A 189 -10.66 1.42 -0.95
C VAL A 189 -12.07 1.87 -1.34
N ALA A 190 -12.24 2.43 -2.55
CA ALA A 190 -13.53 2.89 -3.05
C ALA A 190 -14.57 1.75 -3.04
N LYS A 191 -14.22 0.59 -3.59
CA LYS A 191 -15.07 -0.62 -3.63
C LYS A 191 -15.49 -1.07 -2.22
N LYS A 192 -14.53 -1.19 -1.29
CA LYS A 192 -14.82 -1.61 0.09
C LYS A 192 -15.66 -0.57 0.83
N LEU A 193 -15.41 0.72 0.59
CA LEU A 193 -16.20 1.80 1.17
C LEU A 193 -17.64 1.77 0.67
N THR A 194 -17.87 1.64 -0.64
CA THR A 194 -19.22 1.56 -1.21
C THR A 194 -20.01 0.40 -0.60
N ILE A 195 -19.45 -0.81 -0.56
CA ILE A 195 -20.11 -1.98 0.03
C ILE A 195 -20.44 -1.73 1.50
N SER A 196 -19.48 -1.20 2.26
CA SER A 196 -19.64 -0.98 3.69
C SER A 196 -20.60 0.18 4.00
N ALA A 197 -20.66 1.21 3.15
CA ALA A 197 -21.59 2.33 3.28
C ALA A 197 -23.03 1.88 3.04
N ILE A 198 -23.28 1.11 1.97
CA ILE A 198 -24.61 0.54 1.68
C ILE A 198 -25.05 -0.39 2.83
N THR A 199 -24.15 -1.22 3.36
CA THR A 199 -24.44 -2.08 4.51
C THR A 199 -24.85 -1.28 5.76
N ASN A 200 -24.37 -0.03 5.89
CA ASN A 200 -24.75 0.90 6.96
C ASN A 200 -25.94 1.82 6.59
N ASN A 201 -26.71 1.48 5.55
CA ASN A 201 -27.85 2.26 5.05
C ASN A 201 -27.49 3.69 4.63
N LEU A 202 -26.28 3.91 4.13
CA LEU A 202 -25.85 5.18 3.53
C LEU A 202 -26.07 5.15 2.02
N CYS A 203 -26.49 6.28 1.47
CA CYS A 203 -26.59 6.46 0.03
C CYS A 203 -25.26 6.92 -0.56
N VAL A 204 -24.75 6.17 -1.54
CA VAL A 204 -23.51 6.51 -2.26
C VAL A 204 -23.86 6.86 -3.71
N ILE A 205 -23.49 8.07 -4.12
CA ILE A 205 -23.58 8.52 -5.52
C ILE A 205 -22.19 8.37 -6.12
N ILE A 206 -22.02 7.46 -7.09
CA ILE A 206 -20.74 7.27 -7.79
C ILE A 206 -20.77 8.17 -9.02
N HIS A 207 -19.73 8.99 -9.20
CA HIS A 207 -19.57 9.81 -10.40
C HIS A 207 -18.54 9.16 -11.32
N ASP A 208 -18.98 8.75 -12.52
CA ASP A 208 -18.06 8.29 -13.58
C ASP A 208 -17.51 9.54 -14.29
N ASP A 209 -16.22 9.79 -14.15
CA ASP A 209 -15.48 10.77 -14.93
C ASP A 209 -15.22 10.23 -16.35
N ASP A 210 -16.23 9.66 -17.01
CA ASP A 210 -16.13 9.33 -18.43
C ASP A 210 -16.12 10.64 -19.22
N ASN A 211 -15.04 10.81 -19.98
CA ASN A 211 -14.72 11.95 -20.85
C ASN A 211 -15.81 12.22 -21.92
N ASP A 212 -16.98 12.69 -21.52
CA ASP A 212 -17.92 13.33 -22.44
C ASP A 212 -17.60 14.83 -22.49
N ASP A 213 -16.43 15.12 -23.07
CA ASP A 213 -15.85 16.45 -23.32
C ASP A 213 -16.72 17.37 -24.20
N ASN A 214 -17.97 16.99 -24.49
CA ASN A 214 -18.85 17.72 -25.40
C ASN A 214 -20.13 18.27 -24.77
N ASN A 215 -20.39 18.07 -23.48
CA ASN A 215 -21.49 18.75 -22.80
C ASN A 215 -21.00 19.63 -21.65
N ASN A 216 -21.32 20.92 -21.73
CA ASN A 216 -21.18 21.92 -20.67
C ASN A 216 -22.10 21.66 -19.45
N ASP A 217 -22.46 20.40 -19.21
CA ASP A 217 -23.28 20.02 -18.09
C ASP A 217 -22.39 19.97 -16.85
N LYS A 218 -22.60 20.95 -15.97
CA LYS A 218 -21.94 21.03 -14.66
C LYS A 218 -22.07 19.68 -13.97
N LYS A 219 -20.94 19.07 -13.58
CA LYS A 219 -20.92 17.90 -12.69
C LYS A 219 -21.77 18.21 -11.45
N ASP A 220 -22.92 17.54 -11.32
CA ASP A 220 -23.86 17.78 -10.21
C ASP A 220 -23.38 16.99 -8.98
N TYR A 221 -22.34 17.51 -8.32
CA TYR A 221 -21.87 16.96 -7.05
C TYR A 221 -22.90 17.24 -5.95
N SER A 222 -23.11 16.26 -5.06
CA SER A 222 -23.90 16.51 -3.85
C SER A 222 -23.17 17.48 -2.90
N SER A 223 -23.88 17.97 -1.88
CA SER A 223 -23.30 18.82 -0.85
C SER A 223 -22.23 18.12 -0.01
N HIS A 224 -22.20 16.77 -0.02
CA HIS A 224 -21.25 15.95 0.74
C HIS A 224 -20.43 15.08 -0.20
N ILE A 225 -19.11 15.24 -0.18
CA ILE A 225 -18.22 14.54 -1.10
C ILE A 225 -17.18 13.77 -0.31
N VAL A 226 -16.99 12.49 -0.62
CA VAL A 226 -15.84 11.71 -0.17
C VAL A 226 -14.90 11.55 -1.35
N TYR A 227 -13.67 12.03 -1.21
CA TYR A 227 -12.64 11.96 -2.23
C TYR A 227 -11.51 11.05 -1.76
N ILE A 228 -11.21 9.97 -2.49
CA ILE A 228 -10.10 9.07 -2.21
C ILE A 228 -8.90 9.45 -3.09
N GLY A 229 -7.77 9.75 -2.45
CA GLY A 229 -6.54 10.13 -3.12
C GLY A 229 -6.29 11.64 -3.12
N LYS A 230 -5.63 12.13 -4.17
CA LYS A 230 -5.24 13.54 -4.32
C LYS A 230 -6.17 14.19 -5.35
N PRO A 231 -7.03 15.15 -4.95
CA PRO A 231 -7.84 15.87 -5.90
C PRO A 231 -7.00 16.75 -6.82
N GLU A 232 -7.49 17.01 -8.03
CA GLU A 232 -6.95 18.05 -8.89
C GLU A 232 -7.37 19.44 -8.42
N GLU A 233 -6.63 20.49 -8.81
CA GLU A 233 -6.99 21.86 -8.43
C GLU A 233 -8.35 22.30 -9.01
N LYS A 234 -8.69 21.82 -10.23
CA LYS A 234 -9.95 22.17 -10.91
C LYS A 234 -11.19 21.67 -10.15
N PHE A 235 -11.09 20.51 -9.50
CA PHE A 235 -12.19 19.91 -8.72
C PHE A 235 -12.73 20.86 -7.64
N PHE A 236 -11.86 21.63 -6.97
CA PHE A 236 -12.28 22.56 -5.92
C PHE A 236 -13.06 23.78 -6.41
N ASN A 237 -13.01 24.06 -7.72
CA ASN A 237 -13.79 25.12 -8.36
C ASN A 237 -15.14 24.60 -8.88
N GLU A 238 -15.20 23.31 -9.23
CA GLU A 238 -16.40 22.61 -9.68
C GLU A 238 -17.35 22.35 -8.49
N ALA A 239 -16.83 21.78 -7.40
CA ALA A 239 -17.56 21.68 -6.15
C ALA A 239 -17.66 23.08 -5.49
N LYS A 240 -18.88 23.55 -5.20
CA LYS A 240 -19.11 24.86 -4.57
C LYS A 240 -19.95 24.75 -3.32
N ASN A 241 -19.45 25.35 -2.23
CA ASN A 241 -20.06 25.31 -0.90
C ASN A 241 -20.33 23.88 -0.38
N SER A 242 -19.56 22.89 -0.83
CA SER A 242 -19.68 21.50 -0.39
C SER A 242 -18.83 21.24 0.86
N ALA A 243 -19.19 20.20 1.62
CA ALA A 243 -18.35 19.58 2.62
C ALA A 243 -17.62 18.38 1.99
N ILE A 244 -16.30 18.40 1.99
CA ILE A 244 -15.46 17.44 1.28
C ILE A 244 -14.60 16.69 2.30
N LEU A 245 -14.77 15.38 2.42
CA LEU A 245 -13.89 14.49 3.17
C LEU A 245 -12.86 13.88 2.21
N ILE A 246 -11.64 14.39 2.25
CA ILE A 246 -10.51 13.87 1.50
C ILE A 246 -9.82 12.78 2.34
N VAL A 247 -9.64 11.61 1.76
CA VAL A 247 -8.96 10.48 2.37
C VAL A 247 -7.68 10.23 1.59
N SER A 248 -6.53 10.32 2.25
CA SER A 248 -5.24 10.16 1.58
C SER A 248 -4.25 9.37 2.42
N GLU A 249 -3.46 8.52 1.77
CA GLU A 249 -2.28 7.90 2.39
C GLU A 249 -1.02 8.78 2.24
N GLY A 250 -1.12 9.87 1.45
CA GLY A 250 -0.02 10.81 1.23
C GLY A 250 -0.03 12.02 2.18
N ASN A 251 0.92 12.93 1.98
CA ASN A 251 0.99 14.23 2.67
C ASN A 251 0.42 15.32 1.76
N LEU A 252 -0.86 15.64 1.95
CA LEU A 252 -1.62 16.64 1.19
C LEU A 252 -1.73 17.98 1.89
N ARG A 253 -1.20 18.13 3.11
CA ARG A 253 -1.36 19.34 3.93
C ARG A 253 -0.90 20.61 3.21
N ASP A 254 0.31 20.58 2.65
CA ASP A 254 0.88 21.73 1.92
C ASP A 254 0.14 22.03 0.62
N TYR A 255 -0.31 20.98 -0.07
CA TYR A 255 -1.11 21.09 -1.29
C TYR A 255 -2.46 21.78 -0.99
N LEU A 256 -3.20 21.25 -0.02
CA LEU A 256 -4.52 21.78 0.35
C LEU A 256 -4.43 23.16 0.98
N ASN A 257 -3.33 23.53 1.64
CA ASN A 257 -3.12 24.90 2.14
C ASN A 257 -3.02 25.93 1.01
N ARG A 258 -2.48 25.57 -0.16
CA ARG A 258 -2.35 26.48 -1.31
C ARG A 258 -3.64 26.64 -2.11
N ILE A 259 -4.59 25.73 -1.94
CA ILE A 259 -5.86 25.74 -2.67
C ILE A 259 -6.79 26.79 -2.06
N ASN A 260 -7.32 27.68 -2.90
CA ASN A 260 -8.41 28.56 -2.52
C ASN A 260 -9.74 27.90 -2.92
N SER A 261 -10.62 27.70 -1.95
CA SER A 261 -11.93 27.09 -2.18
C SER A 261 -13.00 27.74 -1.33
N THR A 262 -14.26 27.64 -1.75
CA THR A 262 -15.44 28.00 -0.95
C THR A 262 -15.91 26.85 -0.05
N ASN A 263 -15.35 25.67 -0.25
CA ASN A 263 -15.75 24.43 0.40
C ASN A 263 -15.21 24.34 1.84
N THR A 264 -15.84 23.48 2.63
CA THR A 264 -15.26 22.99 3.88
C THR A 264 -14.55 21.68 3.58
N ILE A 265 -13.25 21.62 3.85
CA ILE A 265 -12.42 20.46 3.56
C ILE A 265 -12.05 19.80 4.88
N LEU A 266 -12.41 18.54 5.03
CA LEU A 266 -11.90 17.62 6.02
C LEU A 266 -10.85 16.74 5.35
N LEU A 267 -9.73 16.53 6.02
CA LEU A 267 -8.66 15.67 5.54
C LEU A 267 -8.40 14.58 6.57
N LEU A 268 -8.48 13.34 6.12
CA LEU A 268 -8.17 12.14 6.87
C LEU A 268 -6.92 11.51 6.27
N GLU A 269 -5.80 11.60 6.99
CA GLU A 269 -4.49 11.11 6.54
C GLU A 269 -3.99 9.97 7.41
N ASP A 270 -3.30 8.98 6.83
CA ASP A 270 -2.53 8.02 7.64
C ASP A 270 -1.42 8.79 8.40
N SER A 271 -1.39 8.66 9.72
CA SER A 271 -0.38 9.31 10.57
C SER A 271 1.05 8.82 10.30
N ARG A 272 1.21 7.69 9.61
CA ARG A 272 2.51 7.09 9.24
C ARG A 272 2.94 7.52 7.83
N ASN A 273 2.66 8.76 7.45
CA ASN A 273 2.94 9.34 6.13
C ASN A 273 4.34 9.97 6.00
N VAL A 274 5.26 9.72 6.94
CA VAL A 274 6.65 10.18 6.90
C VAL A 274 7.58 9.05 7.32
N ILE A 275 8.69 8.87 6.59
CA ILE A 275 9.84 8.06 6.99
C ILE A 275 11.06 8.96 7.00
N ASP A 276 11.70 9.08 8.17
CA ASP A 276 12.82 9.97 8.38
C ASP A 276 13.95 9.74 7.36
N ASN A 277 14.43 10.83 6.77
CA ASN A 277 15.49 10.87 5.76
C ASN A 277 15.18 10.18 4.41
N LEU A 278 14.04 9.51 4.25
CA LEU A 278 13.73 8.82 2.98
C LEU A 278 13.53 9.81 1.84
N GLU A 279 12.69 10.83 2.03
CA GLU A 279 12.43 11.85 1.00
C GLU A 279 13.72 12.52 0.52
N TRP A 280 14.59 12.91 1.47
CA TRP A 280 15.89 13.50 1.13
C TRP A 280 16.77 12.52 0.34
N ARG A 281 16.82 11.24 0.73
CA ARG A 281 17.60 10.22 -0.01
C ARG A 281 17.09 10.03 -1.42
N VAL A 282 15.77 9.94 -1.59
CA VAL A 282 15.15 9.79 -2.92
C VAL A 282 15.49 10.97 -3.80
N LYS A 283 15.30 12.21 -3.31
CA LYS A 283 15.61 13.43 -4.07
C LYS A 283 17.08 13.57 -4.45
N ASN A 284 17.99 12.96 -3.68
CA ASN A 284 19.43 12.96 -3.96
C ASN A 284 19.92 11.66 -4.64
N SER A 285 19.01 10.76 -5.02
CA SER A 285 19.38 9.53 -5.71
C SER A 285 19.84 9.86 -7.13
N GLN A 286 20.84 9.12 -7.62
CA GLN A 286 21.27 9.20 -9.03
C GLN A 286 20.13 8.90 -10.01
N TRP A 287 19.13 8.12 -9.58
CA TRP A 287 17.98 7.76 -10.39
C TRP A 287 16.93 8.88 -10.43
N TRP A 288 16.97 9.84 -9.50
CA TRP A 288 16.01 10.94 -9.37
C TRP A 288 16.45 12.22 -10.09
N ALA A 289 17.23 12.08 -11.16
CA ALA A 289 17.77 13.22 -11.91
C ALA A 289 16.65 14.06 -12.57
N PRO A 290 16.82 15.39 -12.71
CA PRO A 290 15.83 16.28 -13.33
C PRO A 290 15.42 15.89 -14.76
N GLU A 291 16.32 15.20 -15.46
CA GLU A 291 16.13 14.69 -16.83
C GLU A 291 15.06 13.58 -16.91
N ASN A 292 14.72 12.95 -15.79
CA ASN A 292 13.77 11.85 -15.73
C ASN A 292 12.31 12.32 -15.55
N HIS A 293 12.05 13.63 -15.63
CA HIS A 293 10.71 14.25 -15.57
C HIS A 293 9.84 13.83 -14.36
N PHE A 294 10.45 13.51 -13.22
CA PHE A 294 9.69 13.12 -12.03
C PHE A 294 8.98 14.32 -11.39
N GLU A 295 7.66 14.21 -11.25
CA GLU A 295 6.81 15.33 -10.88
C GLU A 295 6.90 15.73 -9.41
N ARG A 296 7.22 14.78 -8.48
CA ARG A 296 7.60 15.00 -7.07
C ARG A 296 7.68 13.67 -6.31
N TYR A 297 8.26 13.69 -5.11
CA TYR A 297 8.15 12.60 -4.13
C TYR A 297 6.68 12.43 -3.74
N ASP A 298 6.16 11.19 -3.79
CA ASP A 298 4.78 10.87 -3.41
C ASP A 298 4.75 9.95 -2.19
N ALA A 299 4.17 10.44 -1.09
CA ALA A 299 4.03 9.69 0.14
C ALA A 299 3.01 8.54 0.04
N LYS A 300 2.15 8.48 -1.00
CA LYS A 300 1.26 7.33 -1.23
C LYS A 300 2.01 6.01 -1.35
N GLU A 301 3.26 6.03 -1.83
CA GLU A 301 4.08 4.82 -1.98
C GLU A 301 4.65 4.30 -0.65
N LEU A 302 4.48 5.03 0.46
CA LEU A 302 5.02 4.66 1.76
C LEU A 302 4.45 3.35 2.31
N LYS A 303 3.22 2.97 1.91
CA LYS A 303 2.65 1.66 2.28
C LYS A 303 3.53 0.51 1.81
N GLN A 304 4.07 0.61 0.59
CA GLN A 304 4.95 -0.41 0.03
C GLN A 304 6.35 -0.34 0.61
N VAL A 305 6.79 0.86 0.98
CA VAL A 305 8.04 1.04 1.71
C VAL A 305 7.98 0.37 3.09
N ARG A 306 6.87 0.51 3.83
CA ARG A 306 6.64 -0.18 5.11
C ARG A 306 6.56 -1.69 4.93
N TRP A 307 5.92 -2.17 3.86
CA TRP A 307 5.93 -3.60 3.54
C TRP A 307 7.35 -4.15 3.32
N LEU A 308 8.21 -3.40 2.62
CA LEU A 308 9.63 -3.76 2.44
C LEU A 308 10.40 -3.74 3.76
N GLU A 309 10.16 -2.74 4.63
CA GLU A 309 10.75 -2.69 5.98
C GLU A 309 10.41 -3.95 6.77
N ASN A 310 9.13 -4.34 6.79
CA ASN A 310 8.66 -5.54 7.47
C ASN A 310 9.29 -6.81 6.89
N ALA A 311 9.42 -6.92 5.56
CA ALA A 311 10.07 -8.07 4.92
C ALA A 311 11.55 -8.19 5.32
N ILE A 312 12.27 -7.08 5.41
CA ILE A 312 13.67 -7.05 5.89
C ILE A 312 13.71 -7.44 7.38
N ASP A 313 12.82 -6.88 8.20
CA ASP A 313 12.78 -7.15 9.63
C ASP A 313 12.46 -8.61 9.95
N ILE A 314 11.59 -9.27 9.16
CA ILE A 314 11.30 -10.71 9.29
C ILE A 314 12.57 -11.54 9.17
N TYR A 315 13.38 -11.31 8.14
CA TYR A 315 14.65 -12.02 7.97
C TYR A 315 15.63 -11.74 9.13
N VAL A 316 15.74 -10.48 9.54
CA VAL A 316 16.64 -10.08 10.64
C VAL A 316 16.21 -10.68 11.98
N ARG A 317 14.89 -10.67 12.29
CA ARG A 317 14.32 -11.29 13.48
C ARG A 317 14.50 -12.80 13.49
N ALA A 318 14.24 -13.47 12.36
CA ALA A 318 14.45 -14.90 12.22
C ALA A 318 15.92 -15.28 12.46
N LEU A 319 16.86 -14.53 11.89
CA LEU A 319 18.29 -14.74 12.10
C LEU A 319 18.68 -14.56 13.57
N LYS A 320 18.22 -13.48 14.22
CA LYS A 320 18.47 -13.23 15.65
C LYS A 320 17.92 -14.34 16.54
N ALA A 321 16.71 -14.83 16.24
CA ALA A 321 16.05 -15.89 17.00
C ALA A 321 16.86 -17.20 16.96
N LEU A 322 17.41 -17.56 15.80
CA LEU A 322 18.22 -18.78 15.65
C LEU A 322 19.64 -18.62 16.21
N CYS A 323 20.28 -17.46 16.02
CA CYS A 323 21.67 -17.25 16.40
C CYS A 323 21.88 -16.80 17.86
N LYS A 324 20.81 -16.56 18.65
CA LYS A 324 20.84 -16.21 20.09
C LYS A 324 22.01 -15.30 20.49
N ASN A 325 22.04 -14.07 19.98
CA ASN A 325 23.01 -13.00 20.32
C ASN A 325 24.51 -13.34 20.14
N LYS A 326 24.88 -14.44 19.47
CA LYS A 326 26.25 -14.72 19.02
C LYS A 326 26.25 -15.01 17.51
N LYS A 327 27.30 -14.60 16.81
CA LYS A 327 27.48 -14.89 15.37
C LYS A 327 27.32 -16.39 15.16
N CYS A 328 26.33 -16.81 14.38
CA CYS A 328 26.17 -18.21 13.99
C CYS A 328 27.50 -18.67 13.37
N LYS A 329 28.16 -19.66 13.98
CA LYS A 329 29.47 -20.13 13.51
C LYS A 329 29.36 -21.08 12.32
N ASN A 330 28.22 -21.75 12.19
CA ASN A 330 27.96 -22.76 11.17
C ASN A 330 26.77 -22.34 10.33
N GLN A 331 26.74 -22.83 9.09
CA GLN A 331 25.60 -22.71 8.21
C GLN A 331 24.37 -23.38 8.83
N ILE A 332 23.24 -22.71 8.78
CA ILE A 332 21.96 -23.21 9.30
C ILE A 332 21.35 -24.15 8.26
N ASN A 333 20.72 -25.24 8.70
CA ASN A 333 19.99 -26.14 7.82
C ASN A 333 18.88 -25.36 7.06
N PRO A 334 18.75 -25.53 5.74
CA PRO A 334 17.76 -24.79 4.95
C PRO A 334 16.31 -24.98 5.42
N SER A 335 15.95 -26.19 5.86
CA SER A 335 14.60 -26.49 6.36
C SER A 335 14.32 -25.80 7.71
N ASP A 336 15.30 -25.77 8.61
CA ASP A 336 15.17 -25.08 9.89
C ASP A 336 15.06 -23.56 9.70
N TRP A 337 15.81 -23.03 8.72
CA TRP A 337 15.74 -21.63 8.33
C TRP A 337 14.38 -21.26 7.75
N ASP A 338 13.90 -22.03 6.78
CA ASP A 338 12.59 -21.82 6.15
C ASP A 338 11.45 -21.86 7.17
N HIS A 339 11.47 -22.84 8.08
CA HIS A 339 10.50 -22.95 9.17
C HIS A 339 10.55 -21.74 10.13
N MET A 340 11.75 -21.22 10.44
CA MET A 340 11.88 -20.03 11.27
C MET A 340 11.31 -18.79 10.57
N VAL A 341 11.63 -18.58 9.30
CA VAL A 341 11.09 -17.47 8.50
C VAL A 341 9.57 -17.56 8.47
N SER A 342 9.00 -18.74 8.20
CA SER A 342 7.56 -18.97 8.20
C SER A 342 6.91 -18.63 9.55
N ASN A 343 7.52 -19.03 10.68
CA ASN A 343 6.97 -18.77 12.01
C ASN A 343 7.02 -17.29 12.40
N VAL A 344 8.14 -16.61 12.13
CA VAL A 344 8.26 -15.16 12.38
C VAL A 344 7.25 -14.39 11.53
N LEU A 345 7.10 -14.78 10.27
CA LEU A 345 6.16 -14.17 9.35
C LEU A 345 4.70 -14.39 9.75
N LYS A 346 4.32 -15.62 10.16
CA LYS A 346 2.97 -15.91 10.67
C LYS A 346 2.63 -15.07 11.90
N THR A 347 3.60 -14.96 12.82
CA THR A 347 3.45 -14.14 14.03
C THR A 347 3.26 -12.67 13.65
N HIS A 348 4.10 -12.16 12.75
CA HIS A 348 4.01 -10.78 12.27
C HIS A 348 2.68 -10.49 11.56
N ASN A 349 2.20 -11.38 10.68
CA ASN A 349 0.92 -11.18 10.00
C ASN A 349 -0.24 -11.12 11.01
N ALA A 350 -0.25 -11.99 12.03
CA ALA A 350 -1.27 -11.95 13.08
C ALA A 350 -1.19 -10.67 13.93
N GLU A 351 0.02 -10.23 14.29
CA GLU A 351 0.26 -8.95 15.00
C GLU A 351 -0.21 -7.76 14.15
N SER A 352 0.11 -7.75 12.86
CA SER A 352 -0.27 -6.69 11.92
C SER A 352 -1.77 -6.63 11.67
N GLU A 353 -2.46 -7.77 11.69
CA GLU A 353 -3.92 -7.81 11.53
C GLU A 353 -4.64 -7.20 12.75
N ALA A 354 -4.06 -7.38 13.94
CA ALA A 354 -4.58 -6.84 15.19
C ALA A 354 -4.14 -5.38 15.46
N ALA A 355 -3.12 -4.88 14.75
CA ALA A 355 -2.54 -3.57 14.99
C ALA A 355 -3.55 -2.44 14.68
N PRO A 356 -3.65 -1.42 15.56
CA PRO A 356 -4.49 -0.26 15.29
C PRO A 356 -3.96 0.57 14.11
N LYS A 357 -4.87 1.10 13.28
CA LYS A 357 -4.57 2.13 12.28
C LYS A 357 -4.89 3.51 12.87
N PHE A 358 -3.93 4.41 12.78
CA PHE A 358 -4.03 5.78 13.29
C PHE A 358 -4.15 6.76 12.13
N LEU A 359 -5.23 7.53 12.12
CA LEU A 359 -5.49 8.54 11.10
C LEU A 359 -5.52 9.93 11.75
N ASP A 360 -4.80 10.88 11.18
CA ASP A 360 -4.88 12.28 11.58
C ASP A 360 -6.04 12.97 10.87
N LEU A 361 -6.81 13.75 11.64
CA LEU A 361 -7.94 14.51 11.15
C LEU A 361 -7.61 16.00 11.14
N PHE A 362 -7.82 16.63 9.98
CA PHE A 362 -7.66 18.07 9.80
C PHE A 362 -8.92 18.69 9.19
N ILE A 363 -9.08 20.00 9.39
CA ILE A 363 -10.13 20.80 8.78
C ILE A 363 -9.56 22.09 8.18
N LYS A 364 -10.11 22.47 7.04
CA LYS A 364 -9.93 23.77 6.41
C LYS A 364 -11.29 24.33 6.04
N LYS A 365 -11.61 25.53 6.53
CA LYS A 365 -12.83 26.25 6.18
C LYS A 365 -12.50 27.29 5.11
N LYS A 366 -13.09 27.15 3.92
CA LYS A 366 -12.91 28.08 2.80
C LYS A 366 -11.42 28.27 2.45
N SER A 367 -10.97 29.51 2.29
CA SER A 367 -9.59 29.90 2.01
C SER A 367 -8.67 29.92 3.25
N GLY A 368 -9.10 29.36 4.39
CA GLY A 368 -8.26 29.25 5.58
C GLY A 368 -7.11 28.23 5.43
N ASN A 369 -6.25 28.17 6.45
CA ASN A 369 -5.26 27.09 6.56
C ASN A 369 -5.87 25.85 7.18
N LEU A 370 -5.34 24.67 6.81
CA LEU A 370 -5.62 23.41 7.49
C LEU A 370 -5.21 23.51 8.96
N LYS A 371 -6.11 23.07 9.84
CA LYS A 371 -5.89 22.96 11.27
C LYS A 371 -6.17 21.54 11.71
N ARG A 372 -5.31 20.98 12.57
CA ARG A 372 -5.53 19.65 13.15
C ARG A 372 -6.74 19.71 14.08
N LEU A 373 -7.63 18.73 13.94
CA LEU A 373 -8.79 18.54 14.81
C LEU A 373 -8.55 17.48 15.87
N GLY A 374 -7.75 16.46 15.55
CA GLY A 374 -7.49 15.30 16.38
C GLY A 374 -7.15 14.12 15.50
N GLY A 375 -7.66 12.94 15.84
CA GLY A 375 -7.44 11.75 15.01
C GLY A 375 -8.41 10.61 15.32
N ILE A 376 -8.25 9.55 14.55
CA ILE A 376 -9.08 8.34 14.58
C ILE A 376 -8.18 7.14 14.80
N ILE A 377 -8.59 6.28 15.72
CA ILE A 377 -7.94 4.99 15.98
C ILE A 377 -8.92 3.91 15.57
N ALA A 378 -8.59 3.16 14.53
CA ALA A 378 -9.37 2.03 14.04
C ALA A 378 -8.70 0.71 14.44
N ARG A 379 -9.46 -0.17 15.09
CA ARG A 379 -9.11 -1.57 15.41
C ARG A 379 -10.21 -2.46 14.85
N GLN A 380 -9.93 -3.75 14.63
CA GLN A 380 -10.81 -4.70 13.91
C GLN A 380 -12.33 -4.53 14.20
N ASN A 381 -12.71 -4.27 15.47
CA ASN A 381 -14.11 -4.12 15.88
C ASN A 381 -14.44 -2.78 16.58
N ARG A 382 -13.52 -1.82 16.61
CA ARG A 382 -13.71 -0.57 17.36
C ARG A 382 -12.99 0.60 16.70
N THR A 383 -13.74 1.66 16.43
CA THR A 383 -13.21 2.94 15.94
C THR A 383 -13.47 4.02 16.98
N GLN A 384 -12.42 4.70 17.42
CA GLN A 384 -12.50 5.80 18.37
C GLN A 384 -11.99 7.08 17.73
N VAL A 385 -12.65 8.21 18.03
CA VAL A 385 -12.21 9.53 17.60
C VAL A 385 -11.79 10.32 18.83
N TYR A 386 -10.60 10.92 18.77
CA TYR A 386 -10.09 11.80 19.81
C TYR A 386 -9.92 13.21 19.24
N TRP A 387 -10.16 14.21 20.08
CA TRP A 387 -10.13 15.61 19.71
C TRP A 387 -8.98 16.33 20.43
N GLY A 388 -8.34 17.27 19.73
CA GLY A 388 -7.20 18.03 20.26
C GLY A 388 -5.84 17.39 19.96
N GLU A 389 -4.79 17.88 20.62
CA GLU A 389 -3.40 17.54 20.32
C GLU A 389 -2.89 16.28 21.04
N SER A 390 -3.57 15.83 22.10
CA SER A 390 -3.14 14.68 22.90
C SER A 390 -3.44 13.36 22.18
N ILE A 391 -2.39 12.68 21.73
CA ILE A 391 -2.45 11.29 21.27
C ILE A 391 -2.61 10.40 22.52
N PRO A 392 -3.65 9.56 22.63
CA PRO A 392 -3.78 8.65 23.75
C PRO A 392 -2.61 7.65 23.75
N ASN A 393 -2.04 7.37 24.93
CA ASN A 393 -0.91 6.45 25.07
C ASN A 393 -1.28 5.05 24.56
N GLU A 394 -0.39 4.44 23.77
CA GLU A 394 -0.54 3.10 23.18
C GLU A 394 -0.75 1.96 24.20
N LYS A 395 -0.62 2.23 25.51
CA LYS A 395 -0.62 1.25 26.61
C LYS A 395 -1.85 1.30 27.52
N GLU A 396 -2.93 1.99 27.16
CA GLU A 396 -4.18 1.79 27.90
C GLU A 396 -4.77 0.42 27.53
N ASP A 397 -4.43 -0.58 28.35
CA ASP A 397 -5.22 -1.79 28.55
C ASP A 397 -6.64 -1.35 28.94
N ILE A 398 -7.52 -1.27 27.96
CA ILE A 398 -8.96 -1.21 28.22
C ILE A 398 -9.34 -2.64 28.57
N THR A 399 -9.18 -2.98 29.85
CA THR A 399 -9.70 -4.21 30.43
C THR A 399 -11.15 -4.41 30.02
N ASP A 400 -11.48 -5.64 29.61
CA ASP A 400 -12.84 -6.15 29.38
C ASP A 400 -13.67 -6.05 30.68
N GLU A 401 -14.13 -4.85 31.02
CA GLU A 401 -15.22 -4.68 31.98
C GLU A 401 -16.49 -4.30 31.22
N ALA A 402 -17.27 -5.36 30.99
CA ALA A 402 -18.72 -5.43 30.88
C ALA A 402 -19.50 -4.10 30.97
N GLU A 403 -20.36 -3.90 29.97
CA GLU A 403 -21.71 -3.32 30.08
C GLU A 403 -22.01 -2.60 31.39
N LYS A 404 -21.47 -1.39 31.57
CA LYS A 404 -22.07 -0.39 32.44
C LYS A 404 -22.19 0.91 31.71
N SER A 405 -23.43 1.32 31.60
CA SER A 405 -23.93 2.62 31.14
C SER A 405 -23.29 3.76 31.93
N HIS A 406 -22.06 4.12 31.57
CA HIS A 406 -21.52 5.41 31.93
C HIS A 406 -21.83 6.38 30.79
N ARG A 407 -22.79 7.27 31.12
CA ARG A 407 -23.13 8.52 30.44
C ARG A 407 -21.98 9.05 29.59
N ALA A 408 -22.33 9.51 28.39
CA ALA A 408 -21.49 10.39 27.60
C ALA A 408 -20.81 11.42 28.52
N PRO A 409 -19.49 11.65 28.40
CA PRO A 409 -18.86 12.73 29.13
C PRO A 409 -19.50 14.03 28.66
N GLU A 410 -20.32 14.64 29.52
CA GLU A 410 -20.75 16.01 29.41
C GLU A 410 -19.49 16.90 29.46
N GLY A 411 -19.03 17.34 28.30
CA GLY A 411 -17.81 18.12 28.17
C GLY A 411 -17.36 18.22 26.73
N ASN A 412 -18.18 18.83 25.89
CA ASN A 412 -17.92 19.04 24.46
C ASN A 412 -16.83 20.12 24.21
N ASP A 413 -16.09 20.54 25.23
CA ASP A 413 -15.23 21.74 25.21
C ASP A 413 -13.92 21.60 24.45
N ASN A 414 -13.50 20.37 24.10
CA ASN A 414 -12.29 20.13 23.30
C ASN A 414 -12.52 20.06 21.79
N VAL A 415 -13.77 20.14 21.31
CA VAL A 415 -14.07 20.09 19.88
C VAL A 415 -13.97 21.50 19.29
N SER A 416 -13.08 21.67 18.30
CA SER A 416 -12.86 22.93 17.58
C SER A 416 -14.16 23.58 17.14
N TYR A 417 -14.32 24.87 17.42
CA TYR A 417 -15.51 25.66 17.05
C TYR A 417 -15.87 25.51 15.56
N MET A 418 -14.87 25.41 14.67
CA MET A 418 -15.09 25.22 13.24
C MET A 418 -15.78 23.90 12.90
N PHE A 419 -15.47 22.84 13.65
CA PHE A 419 -16.11 21.53 13.46
C PHE A 419 -17.54 21.55 14.01
N ARG A 420 -17.78 22.20 15.15
CA ARG A 420 -19.14 22.37 15.70
C ARG A 420 -20.05 23.22 14.81
N GLU A 421 -19.52 24.17 14.05
CA GLU A 421 -20.30 24.92 13.04
C GLU A 421 -20.67 24.05 11.84
N LEU A 422 -19.80 23.13 11.41
CA LEU A 422 -20.11 22.19 10.32
C LEU A 422 -21.30 21.30 10.70
N LEU A 423 -21.31 20.77 11.93
CA LEU A 423 -22.39 19.92 12.47
C LEU A 423 -23.74 20.64 12.65
N LYS A 424 -23.80 21.98 12.54
CA LYS A 424 -25.02 22.78 12.73
C LYS A 424 -25.71 23.14 11.41
N GLY A 425 -25.12 22.79 10.26
CA GLY A 425 -25.55 23.22 8.94
C GLY A 425 -26.47 22.27 8.17
N GLU A 426 -27.03 21.24 8.81
CA GLU A 426 -27.63 20.10 8.10
C GLU A 426 -29.16 20.12 8.05
N ASN A 427 -29.69 20.16 6.83
CA ASN A 427 -30.98 19.57 6.44
C ASN A 427 -31.14 19.76 4.93
N GLU A 428 -30.76 18.78 4.11
CA GLU A 428 -31.36 18.59 2.79
C GLU A 428 -31.02 17.19 2.24
N SER A 429 -32.05 16.40 1.98
CA SER A 429 -31.97 15.09 1.31
C SER A 429 -32.36 15.24 -0.16
N ARG A 430 -31.53 14.76 -1.09
CA ARG A 430 -31.92 14.55 -2.51
C ARG A 430 -32.15 13.07 -2.80
N SER A 431 -33.15 12.77 -3.63
CA SER A 431 -33.52 11.45 -4.16
C SER A 431 -32.63 11.06 -5.36
N GLY A 432 -32.55 9.75 -5.66
CA GLY A 432 -31.69 9.17 -6.71
C GLY A 432 -30.67 8.13 -6.21
N CYS A 433 -30.94 7.48 -5.08
CA CYS A 433 -29.97 6.68 -4.33
C CYS A 433 -29.98 5.19 -4.66
N ALA A 434 -28.80 4.59 -4.73
CA ALA A 434 -28.62 3.15 -4.59
C ALA A 434 -28.90 2.75 -3.12
N THR A 435 -30.01 2.04 -2.88
CA THR A 435 -30.49 1.69 -1.53
C THR A 435 -30.47 0.18 -1.24
N ALA A 436 -30.20 -0.67 -2.24
CA ALA A 436 -30.20 -2.12 -2.05
C ALA A 436 -29.23 -2.84 -3.02
N VAL A 437 -28.49 -3.83 -2.50
CA VAL A 437 -27.77 -4.84 -3.29
C VAL A 437 -28.67 -6.07 -3.39
N LYS A 438 -29.18 -6.42 -4.58
CA LYS A 438 -30.20 -7.47 -4.72
C LYS A 438 -29.61 -8.88 -4.95
N GLU A 439 -28.43 -9.00 -5.55
CA GLU A 439 -27.71 -10.28 -5.72
C GLU A 439 -26.20 -10.07 -5.77
N ILE A 440 -25.44 -10.87 -5.01
CA ILE A 440 -24.00 -11.09 -5.21
C ILE A 440 -23.85 -12.53 -5.70
N LYS A 441 -23.64 -12.73 -7.01
CA LYS A 441 -23.27 -14.05 -7.54
C LYS A 441 -21.75 -14.17 -7.56
N THR A 442 -21.21 -15.00 -6.68
CA THR A 442 -19.83 -15.48 -6.74
C THR A 442 -19.74 -16.57 -7.80
N LEU A 443 -19.08 -16.29 -8.93
CA LEU A 443 -18.66 -17.31 -9.87
C LEU A 443 -17.27 -17.81 -9.45
N ASP A 444 -17.26 -19.04 -8.94
CA ASP A 444 -16.13 -19.91 -8.57
C ASP A 444 -15.03 -19.39 -7.61
N GLU A 445 -14.84 -20.12 -6.51
CA GLU A 445 -13.81 -19.91 -5.47
C GLU A 445 -12.37 -20.20 -5.91
N LYS A 446 -12.12 -20.42 -7.20
CA LYS A 446 -10.78 -20.73 -7.70
C LYS A 446 -10.53 -19.94 -8.98
N VAL A 447 -9.70 -18.93 -8.84
CA VAL A 447 -9.09 -18.11 -9.91
C VAL A 447 -9.97 -16.95 -10.37
N SER A 448 -9.55 -15.73 -10.00
CA SER A 448 -10.08 -14.39 -10.34
C SER A 448 -11.20 -13.80 -9.47
N GLU A 449 -10.97 -12.58 -8.95
CA GLU A 449 -11.90 -11.79 -8.13
C GLU A 449 -13.01 -11.12 -8.97
N THR A 450 -13.58 -11.82 -9.95
CA THR A 450 -14.75 -11.33 -10.68
C THR A 450 -16.01 -11.55 -9.85
N LYS A 451 -16.57 -10.46 -9.30
CA LYS A 451 -17.91 -10.43 -8.68
C LYS A 451 -18.81 -9.52 -9.52
N GLU A 452 -19.91 -10.05 -10.04
CA GLU A 452 -20.99 -9.24 -10.60
C GLU A 452 -21.84 -8.68 -9.46
N ILE A 453 -22.11 -7.37 -9.49
CA ILE A 453 -22.98 -6.71 -8.50
C ILE A 453 -24.12 -6.03 -9.25
N LEU A 454 -25.36 -6.44 -8.93
CA LEU A 454 -26.57 -5.79 -9.41
C LEU A 454 -27.01 -4.73 -8.38
N VAL A 455 -27.05 -3.47 -8.80
CA VAL A 455 -27.51 -2.35 -7.97
C VAL A 455 -28.77 -1.77 -8.60
N SER A 456 -29.85 -1.68 -7.84
CA SER A 456 -31.12 -1.07 -8.28
C SER A 456 -31.27 0.33 -7.69
N GLY A 457 -31.70 1.29 -8.51
CA GLY A 457 -32.26 2.56 -8.07
C GLY A 457 -33.79 2.50 -8.06
N MET A 458 -34.44 3.14 -7.09
CA MET A 458 -35.87 3.43 -7.14
C MET A 458 -36.03 4.92 -7.46
N ASP A 459 -36.70 5.20 -8.57
CA ASP A 459 -37.36 6.49 -8.79
C ASP A 459 -38.87 6.25 -8.71
N ASP A 460 -39.63 7.24 -8.24
CA ASP A 460 -41.02 7.08 -7.79
C ASP A 460 -42.04 6.62 -8.86
N ASN A 461 -41.62 6.29 -10.10
CA ASN A 461 -42.49 5.63 -11.09
C ASN A 461 -41.82 4.67 -12.08
N GLU A 462 -40.51 4.40 -12.04
CA GLU A 462 -39.87 3.41 -12.94
C GLU A 462 -38.72 2.67 -12.24
N GLU A 463 -38.82 1.34 -12.14
CA GLU A 463 -37.71 0.48 -11.70
C GLU A 463 -36.69 0.37 -12.83
N TRP A 464 -35.46 0.87 -12.60
CA TRP A 464 -34.32 0.58 -13.47
C TRP A 464 -33.22 -0.16 -12.68
N TRP A 465 -32.54 -1.07 -13.36
CA TRP A 465 -31.45 -1.87 -12.79
C TRP A 465 -30.13 -1.59 -13.52
N THR A 466 -29.06 -1.37 -12.76
CA THR A 466 -27.71 -1.34 -13.31
C THR A 466 -27.03 -2.68 -13.06
N THR A 467 -26.58 -3.30 -14.15
CA THR A 467 -25.76 -4.52 -14.07
C THR A 467 -24.30 -4.09 -14.10
N VAL A 468 -23.60 -4.17 -12.96
CA VAL A 468 -22.16 -3.90 -12.92
C VAL A 468 -21.41 -5.21 -13.17
N ARG A 469 -20.96 -5.41 -14.42
CA ARG A 469 -20.02 -6.46 -14.81
C ARG A 469 -18.63 -5.88 -14.89
N ILE A 470 -17.69 -6.40 -14.09
CA ILE A 470 -16.30 -5.97 -14.12
C ILE A 470 -15.47 -7.19 -14.55
N PHE A 471 -14.99 -7.18 -15.79
CA PHE A 471 -13.99 -8.14 -16.27
C PHE A 471 -12.59 -7.61 -15.96
N ASN A 472 -11.66 -8.53 -15.71
CA ASN A 472 -10.24 -8.22 -15.46
C ASN A 472 -9.49 -7.66 -16.70
N ILE A 473 -10.19 -7.34 -17.79
CA ILE A 473 -9.68 -6.70 -19.02
C ILE A 473 -10.84 -5.88 -19.61
N PHE A 474 -10.57 -4.61 -19.94
CA PHE A 474 -11.37 -3.60 -20.66
C PHE A 474 -12.81 -3.94 -21.11
N LEU A 475 -13.70 -2.96 -20.88
CA LEU A 475 -15.14 -2.79 -21.24
C LEU A 475 -16.15 -3.04 -20.11
N ILE A 476 -16.72 -1.94 -19.60
CA ILE A 476 -18.07 -1.91 -19.03
C ILE A 476 -19.03 -1.68 -20.20
N ASN A 477 -19.81 -2.70 -20.58
CA ASN A 477 -20.92 -2.54 -21.54
C ASN A 477 -22.21 -2.32 -20.75
N PHE A 478 -22.82 -1.13 -20.91
CA PHE A 478 -24.18 -0.86 -20.43
C PHE A 478 -25.20 -1.44 -21.42
N LEU A 479 -25.97 -2.45 -20.99
CA LEU A 479 -27.17 -2.89 -21.69
C LEU A 479 -28.39 -2.28 -20.99
N ILE A 480 -28.88 -1.16 -21.52
CA ILE A 480 -30.20 -0.62 -21.17
C ILE A 480 -31.23 -1.50 -21.88
N LYS A 481 -32.08 -2.22 -21.12
CA LYS A 481 -33.25 -2.89 -21.68
C LYS A 481 -34.48 -2.12 -21.28
N GLU A 482 -34.87 -1.19 -22.14
CA GLU A 482 -36.14 -0.48 -22.06
C GLU A 482 -37.28 -1.50 -22.26
N LYS A 483 -38.14 -1.66 -21.27
CA LYS A 483 -39.32 -2.52 -21.40
C LYS A 483 -40.41 -1.67 -22.05
N ALA A 484 -40.52 -1.75 -23.38
CA ALA A 484 -41.70 -1.25 -24.07
C ALA A 484 -42.95 -2.01 -23.56
N LEU A 485 -43.95 -1.22 -23.12
CA LEU A 485 -45.34 -1.54 -22.72
C LEU A 485 -45.79 -3.00 -22.77
#